data_AF-A0A2M9M4L9-F1
#
_entry.id   AF-A0A2M9M4L9-F1
#
_cell.length_a   1.000
_cell.length_b   1.000
_cell.length_c   1.000
_cell.angle_alpha   90.00
_cell.angle_beta   90.00
_cell.angle_gamma   90.00
#
_symmetry.space_group_name_H-M   'P 1'
#
loop_
_entity.id
_entity.type
_entity.pdbx_description
1 polymer ?
#
loop_
_entity_poly.entity_id
_entity_poly.type
_entity_poly.pdbx_seq_one_letter_code
_entity_poly.pdbx_strand_id
1 'polypeptide(L)'
;MTAAERAGRERTPPHPDISTITLQQVLEALVDPVRRRIVSQLHAAHRDLACGTLDLPVSKSTATHHFHVLREAGLIRQYYAGTSRMNALRLEEFDQVFPGLLPALLAQRDSDPHGDSGDGGRGRSRRRG
;
A
#
# COMPACT_ATOMS: atom_id res chain seq x y z
N MET A 1 -6.42 12.07 -35.42
CA MET A 1 -5.82 12.77 -34.27
C MET A 1 -5.83 11.81 -33.08
N THR A 2 -4.83 10.93 -32.99
CA THR A 2 -4.77 9.77 -32.10
C THR A 2 -3.89 10.05 -30.88
N ALA A 3 -4.42 9.77 -29.69
CA ALA A 3 -3.80 9.96 -28.39
C ALA A 3 -2.67 8.93 -28.12
N ALA A 4 -1.54 9.08 -28.81
CA ALA A 4 -0.45 8.08 -28.82
C ALA A 4 0.87 8.54 -28.14
N GLU A 5 0.92 9.67 -27.42
CA GLU A 5 2.21 10.29 -27.03
C GLU A 5 2.44 10.55 -25.52
N ARG A 6 1.95 9.72 -24.59
CA ARG A 6 2.35 9.83 -23.16
C ARG A 6 2.79 8.52 -22.48
N ALA A 7 3.26 7.53 -23.25
CA ALA A 7 3.86 6.30 -22.70
C ALA A 7 5.35 6.50 -22.34
N GLY A 8 5.64 7.42 -21.41
CA GLY A 8 6.98 7.62 -20.87
C GLY A 8 7.25 6.72 -19.66
N ARG A 9 7.80 5.52 -19.88
CA ARG A 9 8.47 4.68 -18.86
C ARG A 9 7.63 4.23 -17.65
N GLU A 10 6.44 3.72 -17.93
CA GLU A 10 5.60 3.01 -16.96
C GLU A 10 6.22 1.63 -16.64
N ARG A 11 7.19 1.58 -15.72
CA ARG A 11 7.69 0.33 -15.14
C ARG A 11 6.66 -0.19 -14.15
N THR A 12 5.52 -0.64 -14.66
CA THR A 12 4.49 -1.33 -13.90
C THR A 12 4.98 -2.75 -13.65
N PRO A 13 5.32 -3.12 -12.39
CA PRO A 13 5.66 -4.50 -12.10
C PRO A 13 4.46 -5.40 -12.45
N PRO A 14 4.68 -6.64 -12.91
CA PRO A 14 3.59 -7.55 -13.20
C PRO A 14 2.68 -7.66 -11.98
N HIS A 15 1.37 -7.46 -12.19
CA HIS A 15 0.38 -7.59 -11.14
C HIS A 15 -0.35 -8.91 -11.34
N PRO A 16 -0.50 -9.74 -10.29
CA PRO A 16 -1.30 -10.94 -10.40
C PRO A 16 -2.74 -10.58 -10.78
N ASP A 17 -3.32 -11.40 -11.62
CA ASP A 17 -4.74 -11.32 -11.95
C ASP A 17 -5.52 -11.62 -10.66
N ILE A 18 -6.48 -10.75 -10.33
CA ILE A 18 -7.23 -10.84 -9.08
C ILE A 18 -8.06 -12.14 -9.00
N SER A 19 -8.40 -12.72 -10.15
CA SER A 19 -9.08 -14.02 -10.27
C SER A 19 -8.20 -15.21 -9.87
N THR A 20 -6.88 -15.04 -9.86
CA THR A 20 -5.93 -16.09 -9.43
C THR A 20 -5.64 -16.05 -7.93
N ILE A 21 -6.14 -15.03 -7.24
CA ILE A 21 -5.84 -14.76 -5.85
C ILE A 21 -6.83 -15.51 -4.97
N THR A 22 -6.29 -16.32 -4.07
CA THR A 22 -7.11 -17.06 -3.12
C THR A 22 -7.55 -16.16 -1.96
N LEU A 23 -8.73 -16.43 -1.40
CA LEU A 23 -9.18 -15.78 -0.17
C LEU A 23 -8.14 -15.88 0.96
N GLN A 24 -7.42 -17.02 1.03
CA GLN A 24 -6.36 -17.21 2.00
C GLN A 24 -5.23 -16.18 1.84
N GLN A 25 -4.73 -15.93 0.63
CA GLN A 25 -3.69 -14.92 0.39
C GLN A 25 -4.17 -13.51 0.76
N VAL A 26 -5.44 -13.20 0.50
CA VAL A 26 -6.05 -11.92 0.88
C VAL A 26 -6.08 -11.78 2.41
N LEU A 27 -6.55 -12.81 3.12
CA LEU A 27 -6.63 -12.78 4.58
C LEU A 27 -5.24 -12.75 5.22
N GLU A 28 -4.26 -13.48 4.69
CA GLU A 28 -2.86 -13.40 5.12
C GLU A 28 -2.27 -12.00 4.89
N ALA A 29 -2.60 -11.35 3.78
CA ALA A 29 -2.21 -9.96 3.54
C ALA A 29 -2.93 -8.97 4.47
N LEU A 30 -4.16 -9.26 4.87
CA LEU A 30 -4.93 -8.39 5.77
C LEU A 30 -4.77 -8.74 7.24
N VAL A 31 -4.12 -9.84 7.65
CA VAL A 31 -3.96 -10.17 9.07
C VAL A 31 -3.09 -9.16 9.83
N ASP A 32 -2.23 -8.44 9.12
CA ASP A 32 -1.29 -7.49 9.72
C ASP A 32 -1.90 -6.08 9.84
N PRO A 33 -1.82 -5.46 11.03
CA PRO A 33 -2.46 -4.17 11.30
C PRO A 33 -1.84 -3.03 10.49
N VAL A 34 -0.54 -3.09 10.17
CA VAL A 34 0.13 -2.07 9.33
C VAL A 34 -0.37 -2.19 7.89
N ARG A 35 -0.53 -3.41 7.38
CA ARG A 35 -1.11 -3.64 6.04
C ARG A 35 -2.56 -3.17 5.97
N ARG A 36 -3.38 -3.46 6.99
CA ARG A 36 -4.75 -2.92 7.10
C ARG A 36 -4.76 -1.40 7.14
N ARG A 37 -3.85 -0.77 7.89
CA ARG A 37 -3.70 0.69 7.94
C ARG A 37 -3.42 1.29 6.56
N ILE A 38 -2.54 0.68 5.77
CA ILE A 38 -2.24 1.10 4.39
C ILE A 38 -3.50 1.05 3.53
N VAL A 39 -4.18 -0.10 3.54
CA VAL A 39 -5.39 -0.32 2.73
C VAL A 39 -6.52 0.61 3.18
N SER A 40 -6.68 0.83 4.48
CA SER A 40 -7.65 1.78 5.05
C SER A 40 -7.40 3.22 4.59
N GLN A 41 -6.15 3.67 4.64
CA GLN A 41 -5.77 5.01 4.16
C GLN A 41 -6.03 5.17 2.66
N LEU A 42 -5.69 4.17 1.85
CA LEU A 42 -5.97 4.17 0.41
C LEU A 42 -7.48 4.16 0.12
N HIS A 43 -8.24 3.34 0.84
CA HIS A 43 -9.69 3.26 0.71
C HIS A 43 -10.37 4.58 1.09
N ALA A 44 -9.98 5.20 2.20
CA ALA A 44 -10.52 6.48 2.65
C ALA A 44 -10.11 7.67 1.76
N ALA A 45 -8.93 7.61 1.14
CA ALA A 45 -8.46 8.67 0.27
C ALA A 45 -9.19 8.71 -1.08
N HIS A 46 -9.81 7.59 -1.51
CA HIS A 46 -10.43 7.40 -2.82
C HIS A 46 -9.57 7.86 -4.00
N ARG A 47 -8.25 7.85 -3.82
CA ARG A 47 -7.25 8.31 -4.80
C ARG A 47 -5.93 7.60 -4.57
N ASP A 48 -5.06 7.68 -5.57
CA ASP A 48 -3.73 7.10 -5.51
C ASP A 48 -2.86 7.90 -4.54
N LEU A 49 -2.16 7.19 -3.64
CA LEU A 49 -1.28 7.79 -2.65
C LEU A 49 0.18 7.50 -2.98
N ALA A 50 1.01 8.55 -2.92
CA ALA A 50 2.45 8.36 -2.99
C ALA A 50 2.95 7.60 -1.75
N CYS A 51 3.99 6.77 -1.90
CA CYS A 51 4.59 6.04 -0.77
C CYS A 51 5.01 6.96 0.39
N GLY A 52 5.36 8.22 0.13
CA GLY A 52 5.71 9.19 1.16
C GLY A 52 4.52 9.86 1.85
N THR A 53 3.30 9.67 1.36
CA THR A 53 2.06 10.26 1.92
C THR A 53 1.40 9.34 2.94
N LEU A 54 1.71 8.04 2.90
CA LEU A 54 1.20 7.07 3.85
C LEU A 54 1.97 7.18 5.16
N ASP A 55 1.30 7.66 6.20
CA ASP A 55 1.88 7.71 7.54
C ASP A 55 1.78 6.32 8.18
N LEU A 56 2.94 5.67 8.32
CA LEU A 56 3.06 4.29 8.80
C LEU A 56 4.02 4.23 9.98
N PRO A 57 3.66 3.53 11.07
CA PRO A 57 4.51 3.40 12.26
C PRO A 57 5.65 2.37 12.06
N VAL A 58 6.23 2.32 10.86
CA VAL A 58 7.27 1.34 10.51
C VAL A 58 8.39 1.97 9.69
N SER A 59 9.55 1.30 9.67
CA SER A 59 10.67 1.72 8.83
C SER A 59 10.35 1.63 7.34
N LYS A 60 11.10 2.37 6.51
CA LYS A 60 10.99 2.31 5.03
C LYS A 60 11.19 0.90 4.46
N SER A 61 12.06 0.10 5.07
CA SER A 61 12.33 -1.29 4.65
C SER A 61 11.10 -2.17 4.88
N THR A 62 10.54 -2.08 6.10
CA THR A 62 9.33 -2.81 6.50
C THR A 62 8.12 -2.40 5.67
N ALA A 63 7.93 -1.10 5.42
CA ALA A 63 6.86 -0.61 4.56
C ALA A 63 6.96 -1.18 3.14
N THR A 64 8.18 -1.26 2.56
CA THR A 64 8.40 -1.86 1.24
C THR A 64 7.96 -3.31 1.18
N HIS A 65 8.25 -4.09 2.23
CA HIS A 65 7.77 -5.47 2.34
C HIS A 65 6.24 -5.55 2.41
N HIS A 66 5.60 -4.69 3.21
CA HIS A 66 4.14 -4.62 3.28
C HIS A 66 3.49 -4.28 1.93
N PHE A 67 4.04 -3.32 1.19
CA PHE A 67 3.56 -3.01 -0.16
C PHE A 67 3.72 -4.19 -1.12
N HIS A 68 4.81 -4.94 -1.01
CA HIS A 68 5.02 -6.14 -1.82
C HIS A 68 3.93 -7.17 -1.55
N VAL A 69 3.66 -7.49 -0.27
CA VAL A 69 2.62 -8.46 0.12
C VAL A 69 1.24 -8.01 -0.36
N LEU A 70 0.89 -6.73 -0.19
CA LEU A 70 -0.38 -6.18 -0.67
C LEU A 70 -0.51 -6.23 -2.20
N ARG A 71 0.60 -6.08 -2.93
CA ARG A 71 0.64 -6.21 -4.40
C ARG A 71 0.44 -7.66 -4.84
N GLU A 72 1.06 -8.61 -4.15
CA GLU A 72 0.92 -10.05 -4.41
C GLU A 72 -0.51 -10.54 -4.10
N ALA A 73 -1.15 -9.97 -3.07
CA ALA A 73 -2.56 -10.20 -2.77
C ALA A 73 -3.52 -9.42 -3.69
N GLY A 74 -2.99 -8.67 -4.68
CA GLY A 74 -3.78 -7.95 -5.68
C GLY A 74 -4.63 -6.80 -5.15
N LEU A 75 -4.43 -6.42 -3.88
CA LEU A 75 -5.16 -5.33 -3.24
C LEU A 75 -4.71 -3.98 -3.79
N ILE A 76 -3.40 -3.84 -4.07
CA ILE A 76 -2.82 -2.58 -4.55
C ILE A 76 -2.08 -2.73 -5.88
N ARG A 77 -2.03 -1.64 -6.63
CA ARG A 77 -1.20 -1.44 -7.82
C ARG A 77 -0.16 -0.38 -7.51
N GLN A 78 1.09 -0.62 -7.89
CA GLN A 78 2.18 0.34 -7.73
C GLN A 78 2.70 0.76 -9.10
N TYR A 79 2.81 2.07 -9.32
CA TYR A 79 3.34 2.64 -10.55
C TYR A 79 4.17 3.89 -10.25
N TYR A 80 5.01 4.28 -11.19
CA TYR A 80 5.86 5.47 -11.07
C TYR A 80 5.17 6.64 -11.78
N ALA A 81 4.84 7.69 -11.02
CA ALA A 81 4.37 8.96 -11.56
C ALA A 81 5.49 10.01 -11.40
N GLY A 82 6.27 10.21 -12.46
CA GLY A 82 7.45 11.09 -12.43
C GLY A 82 8.54 10.55 -11.49
N THR A 83 8.88 11.31 -10.44
CA THR A 83 9.88 10.92 -9.43
C THR A 83 9.29 10.19 -8.23
N SER A 84 7.95 10.09 -8.15
CA SER A 84 7.24 9.52 -7.00
C SER A 84 6.64 8.16 -7.33
N ARG A 85 6.71 7.25 -6.35
CA ARG A 85 6.06 5.93 -6.43
C ARG A 85 4.64 6.04 -5.88
N MET A 86 3.65 5.78 -6.71
CA MET A 86 2.23 5.85 -6.38
C MET A 86 1.66 4.46 -6.10
N ASN A 87 0.65 4.41 -5.24
CA ASN A 87 -0.10 3.22 -4.85
C ASN A 87 -1.57 3.49 -5.12
N ALA A 88 -2.17 2.70 -6.00
CA ALA A 88 -3.59 2.70 -6.29
C ALA A 88 -4.24 1.48 -5.63
N LEU A 89 -5.43 1.65 -5.06
CA LEU A 89 -6.23 0.53 -4.55
C LEU A 89 -7.05 -0.06 -5.70
N ARG A 90 -6.95 -1.37 -5.93
CA ARG A 90 -7.75 -2.08 -6.95
C ARG A 90 -9.13 -2.45 -6.40
N LEU A 91 -9.83 -1.48 -5.79
CA LEU A 91 -11.06 -1.73 -5.06
C LEU A 91 -12.16 -2.31 -5.96
N GLU A 92 -12.36 -1.73 -7.15
CA GLU A 92 -13.41 -2.15 -8.08
C GLU A 92 -13.21 -3.60 -8.56
N GLU A 93 -11.98 -3.95 -8.95
CA GLU A 93 -11.63 -5.31 -9.37
C GLU A 93 -11.75 -6.30 -8.21
N PHE A 94 -11.38 -5.88 -6.99
CA PHE A 94 -11.46 -6.71 -5.80
C PHE A 94 -12.89 -6.97 -5.37
N ASP A 95 -13.75 -5.95 -5.39
CA ASP A 95 -15.15 -6.06 -4.99
C ASP A 95 -15.95 -6.95 -5.96
N GLN A 96 -15.50 -7.09 -7.21
CA GLN A 96 -16.08 -8.07 -8.15
C GLN A 96 -15.81 -9.53 -7.75
N VAL A 97 -14.65 -9.82 -7.14
CA VAL A 97 -14.28 -11.19 -6.73
C VAL A 97 -14.70 -11.48 -5.30
N PHE A 98 -14.55 -10.50 -4.41
CA PHE A 98 -14.84 -10.61 -2.97
C PHE A 98 -15.76 -9.47 -2.51
N PRO A 99 -17.04 -9.49 -2.93
CA PRO A 99 -17.97 -8.39 -2.67
C PRO A 99 -18.14 -8.13 -1.17
N GLY A 100 -17.92 -6.89 -0.74
CA GLY A 100 -18.13 -6.45 0.64
C GLY A 100 -17.10 -6.92 1.67
N LEU A 101 -16.11 -7.74 1.29
CA LEU A 101 -15.07 -8.24 2.21
C LEU A 101 -14.18 -7.12 2.72
N LEU A 102 -13.73 -6.24 1.83
CA LEU A 102 -12.80 -5.16 2.16
C LEU A 102 -13.47 -4.09 3.05
N PRO A 103 -14.69 -3.60 2.73
CA PRO A 103 -15.45 -2.76 3.65
C PRO A 103 -15.70 -3.42 5.02
N ALA A 104 -16.06 -4.71 5.05
CA ALA A 104 -16.31 -5.42 6.31
C ALA A 104 -15.06 -5.49 7.20
N LEU A 105 -13.90 -5.77 6.61
CA LEU A 105 -12.63 -5.86 7.33
C LEU A 105 -12.08 -4.49 7.77
N LEU A 106 -12.27 -3.45 6.95
CA LEU A 106 -11.81 -2.09 7.26
C LEU A 106 -12.73 -1.34 8.24
N ALA A 107 -14.02 -1.70 8.30
CA ALA A 107 -14.97 -1.14 9.25
C ALA A 107 -14.68 -1.60 10.69
N GLN A 108 -14.02 -2.75 10.85
CA GLN A 108 -13.53 -3.19 12.15
C GLN A 108 -12.31 -2.33 12.51
N ARG A 109 -12.50 -1.41 13.45
CA ARG A 109 -11.39 -0.67 14.05
C ARG A 109 -10.46 -1.71 14.67
N ASP A 110 -9.22 -1.78 14.18
CA ASP A 110 -8.15 -2.46 14.91
C ASP A 110 -8.20 -1.92 16.34
N SER A 111 -8.60 -2.79 17.26
CA SER A 111 -8.64 -2.48 18.68
C SER A 111 -7.21 -2.56 19.19
N ASP A 112 -6.35 -1.66 18.71
CA ASP A 112 -4.96 -1.63 19.14
C ASP A 112 -4.68 -0.29 19.86
N PRO A 113 -4.53 -0.30 21.20
CA PRO A 113 -4.37 0.89 22.03
C PRO A 113 -2.92 1.40 22.08
N HIS A 114 -2.07 1.14 21.08
CA HIS A 114 -0.69 1.62 21.09
C HIS A 114 -0.56 3.01 20.46
N GLY A 115 -0.99 4.00 21.23
CA GLY A 115 -0.36 5.31 21.20
C GLY A 115 1.03 5.24 21.83
N ASP A 116 1.94 6.01 21.23
CA ASP A 116 3.19 6.53 21.77
C ASP A 116 4.41 5.58 21.86
N SER A 117 5.42 5.87 21.01
CA SER A 117 6.74 6.32 21.46
C SER A 117 7.66 6.53 20.26
N GLY A 118 8.14 7.77 20.10
CA GLY A 118 9.10 8.14 19.07
C GLY A 118 10.51 7.60 19.31
N ASP A 119 11.28 7.50 18.23
CA ASP A 119 12.73 7.71 18.29
C ASP A 119 13.14 8.69 17.17
N GLY A 120 13.22 9.96 17.56
CA GLY A 120 13.93 10.99 16.85
C GLY A 120 15.41 10.94 17.20
N GLY A 121 16.18 10.08 16.54
CA GLY A 121 17.64 10.07 16.61
C GLY A 121 18.29 10.99 15.59
N ARG A 122 18.19 12.32 15.75
CA ARG A 122 19.09 13.26 15.06
C ARG A 122 20.49 13.19 15.69
N GLY A 123 21.50 13.06 14.84
CA GLY A 123 22.79 13.73 15.04
C GLY A 123 23.88 12.96 15.80
N ARG A 124 24.91 12.52 15.05
CA ARG A 124 26.30 12.68 15.50
C ARG A 124 27.16 13.24 14.36
N SER A 125 27.31 14.56 14.39
CA SER A 125 28.53 15.22 13.95
C SER A 125 29.68 14.81 14.88
N ARG A 126 30.71 14.17 14.35
CA ARG A 126 32.11 14.18 14.84
C ARG A 126 33.01 14.10 13.59
N ARG A 127 33.53 15.21 13.07
CA ARG A 127 34.83 15.84 13.39
C ARG A 127 36.03 14.88 13.38
N ARG A 128 37.01 15.24 12.53
CA ARG A 128 38.48 15.02 12.59
C ARG A 128 38.95 13.61 12.17
N GLY A 129 39.96 13.46 11.32
CA GLY A 129 40.90 14.44 10.75
C GLY A 129 41.75 13.79 9.65
#